data_AF-A0A090WUY6-F1
#
_entry.id   AF-A0A090WUY6-F1
#
_cell.length_a   1.000
_cell.length_b   1.000
_cell.length_c   1.000
_cell.angle_alpha   90.00
_cell.angle_beta   90.00
_cell.angle_gamma   90.00
#
_symmetry.space_group_name_H-M   'P 1'
#
loop_
_entity.id
_entity.type
_entity.pdbx_description
1 polymer ?
#
loop_
_entity_poly.entity_id
_entity_poly.type
_entity_poly.pdbx_seq_one_letter_code
_entity_poly.pdbx_strand_id
1 'polypeptide(L)' 'MLSVWDSKTQESLRIDLWTKDMPVDEMKVFFHQTLVAMSNTFNRATQDEKMTATMKDFCDYFAEKLEIKK' A
#
# COMPACT_ATOMS: atom_id res chain seq x y z
N MET A 1 6.74 5.23 -2.45
CA MET A 1 6.77 4.88 -3.89
C MET A 1 6.03 5.96 -4.63
N LEU A 2 6.56 6.44 -5.76
CA LEU A 2 5.84 7.32 -6.68
C LEU A 2 5.44 6.48 -7.89
N SER A 3 4.16 6.51 -8.26
CA SER A 3 3.66 5.80 -9.43
C SER A 3 2.88 6.75 -10.33
N VAL A 4 3.13 6.65 -11.64
CA VAL A 4 2.45 7.45 -12.68
C VAL A 4 1.69 6.50 -13.58
N TRP A 5 0.41 6.80 -13.80
CA TRP A 5 -0.45 6.04 -14.70
C TRP A 5 -0.24 6.51 -16.15
N ASP A 6 0.15 5.60 -17.04
CA ASP A 6 0.13 5.81 -18.48
C ASP A 6 -1.19 5.27 -19.05
N SER A 7 -2.08 6.17 -19.49
CA SER A 7 -3.38 5.79 -20.04
C SER A 7 -3.31 5.14 -21.42
N LYS A 8 -2.20 5.29 -22.15
CA LYS A 8 -2.04 4.72 -23.50
C LYS A 8 -1.67 3.25 -23.43
N THR A 9 -0.70 2.91 -22.58
CA THR A 9 -0.27 1.51 -22.37
C THR A 9 -1.08 0.80 -21.29
N GLN A 10 -1.84 1.55 -20.48
CA GLN A 10 -2.56 1.05 -19.30
C GLN A 10 -1.61 0.40 -18.28
N GLU A 11 -0.45 1.01 -18.09
CA GLU A 11 0.58 0.55 -17.17
C GLU A 11 0.94 1.61 -16.13
N SER A 12 1.45 1.16 -14.98
CA SER A 12 1.98 2.04 -13.94
C SER A 12 3.50 2.07 -14.00
N LEU A 13 4.07 3.23 -14.34
CA LEU A 13 5.49 3.49 -14.16
C LEU A 13 5.74 3.76 -12.68
N ARG A 14 6.77 3.14 -12.09
CA ARG A 14 7.04 3.22 -10.65
C ARG A 14 8.48 3.59 -10.34
N ILE A 15 8.64 4.44 -9.33
CA ILE A 15 9.91 4.76 -8.70
C ILE A 15 9.81 4.38 -7.22
N ASP A 16 10.69 3.49 -6.82
CA ASP A 16 10.84 3.09 -5.43
C ASP A 16 11.54 4.20 -4.63
N LEU A 17 10.96 4.56 -3.48
CA LEU A 17 11.44 5.67 -2.64
C LEU A 17 12.10 5.18 -1.34
N TRP A 18 12.66 3.98 -1.35
CA TRP A 18 13.35 3.39 -0.20
C TRP A 18 14.86 3.32 -0.45
N THR A 19 15.66 3.43 0.61
CA THR A 19 17.12 3.36 0.55
C THR A 19 17.59 1.95 0.90
N LYS A 20 18.74 1.53 0.35
CA LYS A 20 19.33 0.21 0.67
C LYS A 20 19.66 0.03 2.15
N ASP A 21 19.84 1.14 2.87
CA ASP A 21 20.20 1.15 4.29
C ASP A 21 18.99 1.11 5.22
N MET A 22 17.75 1.09 4.68
CA MET A 22 16.54 1.01 5.50
C MET A 22 16.45 -0.35 6.20
N PRO A 23 16.33 -0.39 7.53
CA PRO A 23 16.13 -1.63 8.27
C PRO A 23 14.89 -2.40 7.80
N VAL A 24 14.96 -3.73 7.85
CA VAL A 24 13.86 -4.60 7.41
C VAL A 24 12.56 -4.30 8.16
N ASP A 25 12.63 -3.98 9.45
CA ASP A 25 11.44 -3.69 10.25
C ASP A 25 10.78 -2.37 9.87
N GLU A 26 11.57 -1.33 9.57
CA GLU A 26 11.07 -0.06 9.03
C GLU A 26 10.43 -0.26 7.65
N MET A 27 11.03 -1.13 6.83
CA MET A 27 10.49 -1.47 5.51
C MET A 27 9.13 -2.17 5.61
N LYS A 28 8.94 -3.09 6.57
CA LYS A 28 7.63 -3.71 6.83
C LYS A 28 6.57 -2.67 7.21
N VAL A 29 6.92 -1.73 8.08
CA VAL A 29 6.04 -0.61 8.47
C VAL A 29 5.69 0.26 7.27
N PHE A 30 6.69 0.61 6.46
CA PHE A 30 6.50 1.41 5.24
C PHE A 30 5.52 0.77 4.26
N PHE A 31 5.66 -0.55 4.00
CA PHE A 31 4.75 -1.26 3.12
C PHE A 31 3.33 -1.33 3.70
N HIS A 32 3.19 -1.64 4.99
CA HIS A 32 1.87 -1.63 5.64
C HIS A 32 1.17 -0.27 5.50
N GLN A 33 1.86 0.82 5.81
CA GLN A 33 1.31 2.17 5.67
C GLN A 33 0.95 2.50 4.21
N THR A 34 1.78 2.08 3.26
CA THR A 34 1.51 2.25 1.83
C THR A 34 0.24 1.51 1.41
N LEU A 35 0.05 0.26 1.85
CA LEU A 35 -1.14 -0.53 1.53
C LEU A 35 -2.43 0.08 2.12
N VAL A 36 -2.37 0.58 3.36
CA VAL A 36 -3.49 1.30 3.98
C VAL A 36 -3.84 2.57 3.19
N ALA A 37 -2.83 3.37 2.83
CA ALA A 37 -3.02 4.58 2.04
C ALA A 37 -3.58 4.29 0.63
N MET A 38 -3.14 3.19 0.01
CA MET A 38 -3.67 2.71 -1.27
C MET A 38 -5.14 2.31 -1.15
N SER A 39 -5.52 1.60 -0.09
CA SER A 39 -6.92 1.22 0.18
C SER A 39 -7.82 2.45 0.28
N ASN A 40 -7.37 3.48 1.01
CA ASN A 40 -8.11 4.74 1.12
C ASN A 40 -8.18 5.50 -0.22
N THR A 41 -7.11 5.47 -1.01
CA THR A 41 -7.07 6.11 -2.33
C THR A 41 -7.98 5.40 -3.33
N PHE A 42 -7.99 4.07 -3.31
CA PHE A 42 -8.90 3.25 -4.10
C PHE A 42 -10.35 3.61 -3.81
N ASN A 43 -10.74 3.65 -2.52
CA ASN A 43 -12.09 4.05 -2.12
C ASN A 43 -12.47 5.43 -2.66
N ARG A 44 -11.57 6.41 -2.53
CA ARG A 44 -11.82 7.78 -3.02
C ARG A 44 -11.97 7.83 -4.55
N ALA A 45 -11.28 6.96 -5.28
CA ALA A 45 -11.31 6.93 -6.74
C ALA A 45 -12.50 6.15 -7.30
N THR A 46 -12.93 5.07 -6.64
CA THR A 46 -13.94 4.14 -7.17
C THR A 46 -15.26 4.12 -6.39
N GLN A 47 -15.25 4.58 -5.13
CA GLN A 47 -16.36 4.48 -4.18
C GLN A 47 -16.80 3.02 -3.90
N ASP A 48 -15.94 2.04 -4.19
CA ASP A 48 -16.21 0.62 -3.88
C ASP A 48 -15.87 0.32 -2.41
N GLU A 49 -16.88 0.45 -1.55
CA GLU A 49 -16.76 0.22 -0.12
C GLU A 49 -16.44 -1.24 0.23
N LYS A 50 -16.98 -2.21 -0.52
CA LYS A 50 -16.81 -3.65 -0.23
C LYS A 50 -15.36 -4.08 -0.48
N MET A 51 -14.83 -3.71 -1.64
CA MET A 51 -13.45 -4.01 -1.96
C MET A 51 -12.50 -3.24 -1.04
N THR A 52 -12.81 -1.98 -0.73
CA THR A 52 -12.03 -1.19 0.25
C THR A 52 -11.98 -1.85 1.62
N ALA A 53 -13.10 -2.38 2.13
CA ALA A 53 -13.14 -3.11 3.40
C ALA A 53 -12.22 -4.34 3.35
N THR A 54 -12.28 -5.11 2.26
CA THR A 54 -11.45 -6.30 2.07
C THR A 54 -9.96 -5.95 2.04
N MET A 55 -9.58 -4.84 1.39
CA MET A 55 -8.19 -4.36 1.39
C MET A 55 -7.72 -3.95 2.79
N LYS A 56 -8.60 -3.33 3.59
CA LYS A 56 -8.29 -2.95 4.98
C LYS A 56 -8.14 -4.17 5.88
N ASP A 57 -9.01 -5.16 5.75
CA ASP A 57 -8.91 -6.44 6.49
C ASP A 57 -7.56 -7.12 6.20
N PHE A 58 -7.12 -7.11 4.94
CA PHE A 58 -5.79 -7.59 4.58
C PHE A 58 -4.66 -6.78 5.22
N CYS A 59 -4.78 -5.43 5.27
CA CYS A 59 -3.78 -4.60 5.93
C CYS A 59 -3.68 -4.90 7.43
N ASP A 60 -4.81 -5.13 8.10
CA ASP A 60 -4.84 -5.50 9.51
C ASP A 60 -4.22 -6.89 9.75
N TYR A 61 -4.57 -7.87 8.90
CA TYR A 61 -3.91 -9.17 8.91
C TYR A 61 -2.39 -9.07 8.69
N PHE A 62 -1.96 -8.25 7.73
CA PHE A 62 -0.54 -8.01 7.44
C PHE A 62 0.18 -7.41 8.64
N ALA A 63 -0.44 -6.45 9.33
CA ALA A 63 0.11 -5.85 10.54
C ALA A 63 0.23 -6.85 11.70
N GLU A 64 -0.77 -7.72 11.89
CA GLU A 64 -0.75 -8.77 12.91
C GLU A 64 0.37 -9.78 12.65
N LYS A 65 0.47 -10.32 11.43
CA LYS A 65 1.46 -11.35 11.09
C LYS A 65 2.90 -10.87 11.10
N LEU A 66 3.11 -9.57 10.92
CA LEU A 66 4.43 -8.96 10.99
C LEU A 66 4.70 -8.26 12.34
N GLU A 67 3.80 -8.42 13.32
CA GLU A 67 3.91 -7.84 14.66
C GLU A 67 4.14 -6.31 14.65
N ILE A 68 3.56 -5.63 13.65
CA ILE A 68 3.73 -4.19 13.43
C ILE A 68 2.89 -3.39 14.43
N LYS A 69 1.71 -3.89 14.78
CA LYS A 69 0.84 -3.32 15.83
C LYS A 69 1.08 -4.11 17.12
N LYS A 70 1.65 -3.44 18.14
CA LYS A 70 1.61 -3.88 19.54
C LYS A 70 0.45 -3.19 20.24
#